data_AF-A0A5C6M5E0-F1
#
_entry.id   AF-A0A5C6M5E0-F1
#
_cell.length_a   1.000
_cell.length_b   1.000
_cell.length_c   1.000
_cell.angle_alpha   90.00
_cell.angle_beta   90.00
_cell.angle_gamma   90.00
#
_symmetry.space_group_name_H-M   'P 1'
#
loop_
_entity.id
_entity.type
_entity.pdbx_description
1 polymer ?
#
loop_
_entity_poly.entity_id
_entity_poly.type
_entity_poly.pdbx_seq_one_letter_code
_entity_poly.pdbx_strand_id
1 'polypeptide(L)' 'LRESVDPPWAVQATKLGCLLFCSHHEMIHAGQLGLLRRLLGLGPVR' A
#
# COMPACT_ATOMS: atom_id res chain seq x y z
N LEU A 1 -15.50 -11.29 5.86
CA LEU A 1 -14.11 -10.79 5.72
C LEU A 1 -13.02 -11.77 6.17
N ARG A 2 -13.30 -12.81 6.96
CA ARG A 2 -12.28 -13.78 7.42
C ARG A 2 -12.08 -14.97 6.46
N GLU A 3 -12.89 -15.06 5.42
CA GLU A 3 -12.78 -16.07 4.37
C GLU A 3 -11.46 -15.93 3.60
N SER A 4 -10.95 -17.07 3.13
CA SER A 4 -9.76 -17.11 2.31
C SER A 4 -9.99 -16.50 0.92
N VAL A 5 -8.92 -16.03 0.28
CA VAL A 5 -8.89 -15.63 -1.13
C VAL A 5 -8.10 -16.65 -1.94
N ASP A 6 -8.48 -16.80 -3.21
CA ASP A 6 -7.75 -17.67 -4.13
C ASP A 6 -6.35 -17.11 -4.41
N PRO A 7 -5.32 -17.96 -4.55
CA PRO A 7 -4.00 -17.51 -4.95
C PRO A 7 -3.99 -16.90 -6.36
N PRO A 8 -3.09 -15.93 -6.66
CA PRO A 8 -2.03 -15.45 -5.78
C PRO A 8 -2.48 -14.35 -4.80
N TRP A 9 -1.98 -14.40 -3.57
CA TRP A 9 -2.08 -13.34 -2.57
C TRP A 9 -0.68 -13.02 -2.03
N ALA A 10 -0.44 -11.77 -1.61
CA ALA A 10 0.91 -11.31 -1.28
C ALA A 10 1.35 -11.65 0.16
N VAL A 11 0.61 -11.16 1.16
CA VAL A 11 1.01 -11.23 2.58
C VAL A 11 -0.01 -11.97 3.44
N GLN A 12 -1.31 -11.78 3.17
CA GLN A 12 -2.38 -12.42 3.94
C GLN A 12 -3.35 -13.12 3.00
N ALA A 13 -3.79 -14.31 3.42
CA ALA A 13 -4.68 -15.17 2.64
C ALA A 13 -6.18 -14.93 2.90
N THR A 14 -6.54 -13.95 3.74
CA THR A 14 -7.95 -13.62 4.03
C THR A 14 -8.34 -12.29 3.40
N LYS A 15 -9.61 -12.11 3.04
CA LYS A 15 -10.08 -10.83 2.46
C LYS A 15 -9.78 -9.63 3.35
N LEU A 16 -10.01 -9.75 4.66
CA LEU A 16 -9.68 -8.68 5.62
C LEU A 16 -8.19 -8.34 5.55
N GLY A 17 -7.35 -9.37 5.53
CA GLY A 17 -5.92 -9.22 5.49
C GLY A 17 -5.41 -8.54 4.23
N CYS A 18 -5.97 -8.89 3.08
CA CYS A 18 -5.70 -8.21 1.83
C CYS A 18 -6.06 -6.73 1.90
N LEU A 19 -7.25 -6.38 2.40
CA LEU A 19 -7.68 -4.99 2.52
C LEU A 19 -6.75 -4.17 3.42
N LEU A 20 -6.40 -4.73 4.59
CA LEU A 20 -5.45 -4.08 5.50
C LEU A 20 -4.08 -3.94 4.83
N PHE A 21 -3.55 -4.98 4.21
CA PHE A 21 -2.27 -4.93 3.51
C PHE A 21 -2.26 -3.84 2.42
N CYS A 22 -3.27 -3.82 1.55
CA CYS A 22 -3.34 -2.84 0.45
C CYS A 22 -3.33 -1.41 0.99
N SER A 23 -4.13 -1.11 2.01
CA SER A 23 -4.17 0.24 2.60
C SER A 23 -2.80 0.68 3.17
N HIS A 24 -2.10 -0.20 3.90
CA HIS A 24 -0.77 0.11 4.42
C HIS A 24 0.27 0.25 3.29
N HIS A 25 0.20 -0.62 2.29
CA HIS A 25 1.10 -0.63 1.14
C HIS A 25 0.99 0.68 0.34
N GLU A 26 -0.23 1.14 0.06
CA GLU A 26 -0.48 2.43 -0.60
C GLU A 26 0.11 3.61 0.20
N MET A 27 -0.07 3.62 1.51
CA MET A 27 0.49 4.67 2.37
C MET A 27 2.03 4.67 2.40
N ILE A 28 2.67 3.50 2.36
CA ILE A 28 4.13 3.39 2.24
C ILE A 28 4.59 3.98 0.92
N HIS A 29 3.96 3.60 -0.20
CA HIS A 29 4.30 4.14 -1.51
C HIS A 29 4.07 5.64 -1.60
N ALA A 30 2.98 6.16 -1.01
CA ALA A 30 2.73 7.60 -0.94
C ALA A 30 3.85 8.33 -0.16
N GLY A 31 4.31 7.77 0.96
CA GLY A 31 5.44 8.29 1.72
C GLY A 31 6.75 8.29 0.93
N GLN A 32 7.05 7.19 0.24
CA GLN A 32 8.24 7.06 -0.61
C GLN A 32 8.23 8.04 -1.78
N LEU A 33 7.10 8.18 -2.48
CA LEU A 33 6.91 9.18 -3.53
C LEU A 33 7.06 10.59 -2.98
N GLY A 34 6.49 10.88 -1.80
CA GLY A 34 6.65 12.17 -1.12
C GLY A 34 8.10 12.51 -0.80
N LEU A 35 8.91 11.53 -0.37
CA LEU A 35 10.34 11.72 -0.16
C LEU A 35 11.09 11.98 -1.46
N LEU A 36 10.86 11.14 -2.49
CA LEU A 36 11.49 11.30 -3.80
C LEU A 36 11.21 12.68 -4.41
N ARG A 37 9.97 13.17 -4.31
CA ARG A 37 9.60 14.51 -4.78
C ARG A 37 10.41 15.60 -4.11
N ARG A 38 10.59 15.53 -2.78
CA ARG A 38 11.42 16.51 -2.04
C ARG A 38 12.88 16.47 -2.48
N LEU A 39 13.44 15.27 -2.67
CA LEU A 39 14.82 15.11 -3.15
C LEU A 39 15.01 15.66 -4.57
N LEU A 40 13.96 15.68 -5.39
CA LEU A 40 13.94 16.26 -6.74
C LEU A 40 13.55 17.75 -6.78
N GLY A 41 13.40 18.41 -5.63
CA GLY A 41 13.00 19.83 -5.56
C GLY A 41 11.54 20.10 -5.94
N LEU A 42 10.69 19.07 -5.96
CA LEU A 42 9.27 19.17 -6.30
C LEU A 42 8.41 19.36 -5.04
N GLY A 43 7.34 20.15 -5.16
CA GLY A 43 6.34 20.34 -4.10
C GLY A 43 5.47 19.11 -3.83
N PRO A 44 4.68 19.09 -2.73
CA PRO A 44 3.79 17.97 -2.39
C PRO A 44 2.66 17.76 -3.41
N VAL A 45 2.13 16.53 -3.48
CA VAL A 45 0.93 16.18 -4.26
C VAL A 45 -0.32 16.49 -3.42
N ARG A 46 -1.37 17.01 -4.05
CA ARG A 46 -2.66 17.35 -3.43
C ARG A 46 -3.73 16.35 -3.83
#